data_AF-A0A951PL27-F1
#
_entry.id   AF-A0A951PL27-F1
#
_cell.length_a   1.000
_cell.length_b   1.000
_cell.length_c   1.000
_cell.angle_alpha   90.00
_cell.angle_beta   90.00
_cell.angle_gamma   90.00
#
_symmetry.space_group_name_H-M   'P 1'
#
loop_
_entity.id
_entity.type
_entity.pdbx_description
1 polymer ?
#
loop_
_entity_poly.entity_id
_entity_poly.type
_entity_poly.pdbx_seq_one_letter_code
_entity_poly.pdbx_strand_id
1 'polypeptide(L)'
;MSEPQIHDLGMTDTEYATLAAKGYEPLLELQIIAIGEAPSQARKLTKVVGLLKDKPPKTDEEWSEFMTAWEDACQERPLEA
;
A
#
# COMPACT_ATOMS: atom_id res chain seq x y z
N MET A 1 11.18 -5.20 -25.34
CA MET A 1 10.52 -4.29 -24.37
C MET A 1 9.30 -5.04 -23.86
N SER A 2 9.22 -5.32 -22.57
CA SER A 2 8.07 -6.00 -21.97
C SER A 2 6.86 -5.07 -22.07
N GLU A 3 5.74 -5.55 -22.58
CA GLU A 3 4.49 -4.80 -22.59
C GLU A 3 4.09 -4.41 -21.15
N PRO A 4 3.47 -3.23 -20.94
CA PRO A 4 2.91 -2.89 -19.64
C PRO A 4 1.82 -3.93 -19.34
N GLN A 5 2.11 -4.83 -18.40
CA GLN A 5 1.11 -5.78 -17.93
C GLN A 5 0.04 -4.96 -17.22
N ILE A 6 -1.11 -4.81 -17.85
CA ILE A 6 -2.28 -4.21 -17.22
C ILE A 6 -2.77 -5.26 -16.21
N HIS A 7 -2.67 -4.94 -14.93
CA HIS A 7 -3.13 -5.79 -13.85
C HIS A 7 -4.42 -5.24 -13.27
N ASP A 8 -5.42 -6.11 -13.13
CA ASP A 8 -6.65 -5.77 -12.42
C ASP A 8 -6.37 -5.80 -10.92
N LEU A 9 -6.40 -4.61 -10.30
CA LEU A 9 -6.26 -4.43 -8.87
C LEU A 9 -7.62 -4.43 -8.16
N GLY A 10 -8.75 -4.56 -8.87
CA GLY A 10 -10.07 -4.48 -8.26
C GLY A 10 -10.32 -3.15 -7.56
N MET A 11 -9.91 -2.03 -8.20
CA MET A 11 -10.15 -0.67 -7.73
C MET A 11 -10.63 0.22 -8.88
N THR A 12 -11.38 1.26 -8.55
CA THR A 12 -11.80 2.28 -9.51
C THR A 12 -10.64 3.22 -9.86
N ASP A 13 -10.71 3.87 -11.03
CA ASP A 13 -9.72 4.88 -11.45
C ASP A 13 -9.58 6.03 -10.43
N THR A 14 -10.67 6.38 -9.75
CA THR A 14 -10.67 7.44 -8.73
C THR A 14 -9.92 7.02 -7.46
N GLU A 15 -10.14 5.78 -7.01
CA GLU A 15 -9.37 5.21 -5.90
C GLU A 15 -7.89 5.11 -6.26
N TYR A 16 -7.59 4.63 -7.46
CA TYR A 16 -6.21 4.56 -7.95
C TYR A 16 -5.54 5.94 -7.95
N ALA A 17 -6.17 6.96 -8.54
CA ALA A 17 -5.63 8.31 -8.58
C ALA A 17 -5.37 8.88 -7.18
N THR A 18 -6.27 8.61 -6.23
CA THR A 18 -6.14 9.03 -4.84
C THR A 18 -4.93 8.38 -4.16
N LEU A 19 -4.72 7.09 -4.39
CA LEU A 19 -3.58 6.36 -3.83
C LEU A 19 -2.27 6.77 -4.50
N ALA A 20 -2.25 6.91 -5.83
CA ALA A 20 -1.09 7.34 -6.59
C ALA A 20 -0.58 8.72 -6.14
N ALA A 21 -1.49 9.65 -5.83
CA ALA A 21 -1.14 10.95 -5.25
C ALA A 21 -0.44 10.87 -3.88
N LYS A 22 -0.58 9.73 -3.18
CA LYS A 22 0.06 9.43 -1.89
C LYS A 22 1.27 8.49 -2.02
N GLY A 23 1.83 8.33 -3.23
CA GLY A 23 3.02 7.52 -3.45
C GLY A 23 2.77 6.01 -3.55
N TYR A 24 1.52 5.58 -3.72
CA TYR A 24 1.18 4.16 -3.91
C TYR A 24 1.81 3.58 -5.17
N GLU A 25 2.38 2.37 -5.05
CA GLU A 25 3.07 1.67 -6.13
C GLU A 25 2.37 0.34 -6.48
N PRO A 26 1.63 0.28 -7.60
CA PRO A 26 0.84 -0.92 -7.95
C PRO A 26 1.71 -2.16 -8.19
N LEU A 27 2.94 -1.97 -8.70
CA LEU A 27 3.89 -3.08 -8.88
C LEU A 27 4.34 -3.68 -7.55
N LEU A 28 4.46 -2.85 -6.50
CA LEU A 28 4.81 -3.33 -5.17
C LEU A 28 3.66 -4.14 -4.56
N GLU A 29 2.40 -3.72 -4.73
CA GLU A 29 1.24 -4.51 -4.30
C GLU A 29 1.27 -5.90 -4.94
N LEU A 30 1.52 -5.98 -6.25
CA LEU A 30 1.59 -7.26 -6.96
C LEU A 30 2.76 -8.14 -6.51
N GLN A 31 3.92 -7.54 -6.20
CA GLN A 31 5.06 -8.27 -5.65
C GLN A 31 4.75 -8.83 -4.26
N ILE A 32 4.05 -8.07 -3.42
CA ILE A 32 3.64 -8.50 -2.09
C ILE A 32 2.60 -9.64 -2.19
N ILE A 33 1.66 -9.57 -3.13
CA ILE A 33 0.75 -10.69 -3.43
C ILE A 33 1.53 -11.92 -3.89
N ALA A 34 2.53 -11.75 -4.75
CA ALA A 34 3.31 -12.85 -5.30
C ALA A 34 4.13 -13.62 -4.24
N ILE A 35 4.48 -12.99 -3.10
CA ILE A 35 5.15 -13.66 -1.98
C ILE A 35 4.17 -14.34 -1.00
N GLY A 36 2.87 -14.28 -1.27
CA GLY A 36 1.84 -15.04 -0.54
C GLY A 36 0.91 -14.21 0.35
N GLU A 37 1.02 -12.88 0.34
CA GLU A 37 0.10 -12.02 1.09
C GLU A 37 -1.27 -11.90 0.43
N ALA A 38 -2.30 -11.69 1.25
CA ALA A 38 -3.65 -11.41 0.74
C ALA A 38 -3.68 -10.07 -0.01
N PRO A 39 -4.46 -9.92 -1.10
CA PRO A 39 -4.54 -8.67 -1.85
C PRO A 39 -4.92 -7.44 -1.01
N SER A 40 -5.83 -7.60 -0.04
CA SER A 40 -6.19 -6.55 0.91
C SER A 40 -4.99 -6.10 1.73
N GLN A 41 -4.22 -7.06 2.24
CA GLN A 41 -3.05 -6.84 3.07
C GLN A 41 -1.89 -6.23 2.28
N ALA A 42 -1.65 -6.73 1.07
CA ALA A 42 -0.66 -6.18 0.14
C ALA A 42 -0.92 -4.71 -0.18
N ARG A 43 -2.19 -4.33 -0.35
CA ARG A 43 -2.60 -2.94 -0.56
C ARG A 43 -2.29 -2.06 0.65
N LYS A 44 -2.58 -2.53 1.86
CA LYS A 44 -2.26 -1.79 3.10
C LYS A 44 -0.75 -1.56 3.24
N LEU A 45 0.04 -2.61 3.05
CA LEU A 45 1.51 -2.52 3.11
C LEU A 45 2.08 -1.56 2.05
N THR A 46 1.55 -1.60 0.84
CA THR A 46 1.96 -0.69 -0.24
C THR A 46 1.63 0.76 0.09
N LYS A 47 0.47 1.03 0.70
CA LYS A 47 0.11 2.38 1.17
C LYS A 47 1.10 2.90 2.22
N VAL A 48 1.46 2.06 3.20
CA VAL A 48 2.46 2.40 4.22
C VAL A 48 3.79 2.79 3.57
N VAL A 49 4.26 2.00 2.59
CA VAL A 49 5.50 2.30 1.86
C VAL A 49 5.38 3.60 1.08
N GLY A 50 4.25 3.84 0.41
CA GLY A 50 4.00 5.08 -0.32
C GLY A 50 4.10 6.34 0.55
N LEU A 51 3.57 6.28 1.77
CA LEU A 51 3.65 7.38 2.74
C LEU A 51 5.09 7.69 3.21
N LEU A 52 6.03 6.76 3.04
CA LEU A 52 7.44 6.93 3.44
C LEU A 52 8.40 7.22 2.26
N LYS A 53 7.98 6.92 1.03
CA LYS A 53 8.88 6.81 -0.13
C LYS A 53 9.53 8.15 -0.52
N ASP A 54 8.79 9.25 -0.53
CA ASP A 54 9.28 10.55 -1.03
C ASP A 54 9.77 11.48 0.08
N LYS A 55 9.06 11.50 1.22
CA LYS A 55 9.47 12.27 2.40
C LYS A 55 8.95 11.57 3.66
N PRO A 56 9.76 11.47 4.73
CA PRO A 56 9.22 11.03 6.01
C PRO A 56 8.15 12.03 6.48
N PRO A 57 7.14 11.58 7.24
CA PRO A 57 6.16 12.47 7.87
C PRO A 57 6.86 13.58 8.67
N LYS A 58 6.42 14.82 8.50
CA LYS A 58 7.01 16.01 9.15
C LYS A 58 6.05 16.69 10.13
N THR A 59 4.75 16.43 10.01
CA THR A 59 3.70 17.01 10.85
C THR A 59 3.00 15.92 11.66
N ASP A 60 2.37 16.31 12.77
CA ASP A 60 1.60 15.38 13.61
C ASP A 60 0.46 14.71 12.84
N GLU A 61 -0.13 15.42 11.86
CA GLU A 61 -1.19 14.90 11.00
C GLU A 61 -0.67 13.82 10.03
N GLU A 62 0.47 14.08 9.37
CA GLU A 62 1.14 13.07 8.52
C GLU A 62 1.58 11.85 9.35
N TRP A 63 2.04 12.05 10.59
CA TRP A 63 2.38 10.95 11.50
C TRP A 63 1.15 10.14 11.93
N SER A 64 0.03 10.81 12.19
CA SER A 64 -1.24 10.16 12.53
C SER A 64 -1.75 9.29 11.37
N GLU A 65 -1.69 9.81 10.13
CA GLU A 65 -2.06 9.05 8.93
C GLU A 65 -1.15 7.82 8.75
N PHE A 66 0.16 7.98 8.95
CA PHE A 66 1.11 6.87 8.90
C PHE A 66 0.82 5.80 9.96
N MET A 67 0.65 6.19 11.22
CA MET A 67 0.40 5.25 12.32
C MET A 67 -0.90 4.49 12.13
N THR A 68 -1.94 5.17 11.64
CA THR A 68 -3.23 4.53 11.31
C THR A 68 -3.05 3.48 10.21
N ALA A 69 -2.32 3.80 9.14
CA ALA A 69 -2.04 2.86 8.06
C ALA A 69 -1.18 1.67 8.52
N TRP A 70 -0.22 1.92 9.42
CA TRP A 70 0.65 0.90 10.01
C TRP A 70 -0.12 -0.06 10.91
N GLU A 71 -0.97 0.45 11.80
CA GLU A 71 -1.81 -0.35 12.70
C GLU A 71 -2.79 -1.22 11.92
N ASP A 72 -3.47 -0.65 10.91
CA ASP A 72 -4.38 -1.39 10.02
C ASP A 72 -3.66 -2.50 9.25
N ALA A 73 -2.42 -2.26 8.81
CA ALA A 73 -1.59 -3.29 8.18
C ALA A 73 -1.11 -4.36 9.19
N CYS A 74 -0.88 -4.01 10.46
CA CYS A 74 -0.38 -4.96 11.45
C CYS A 74 -1.48 -5.81 12.11
N GLN A 75 -2.73 -5.32 12.16
CA GLN A 75 -3.84 -6.03 12.81
C GLN A 75 -4.27 -7.33 12.11
N GLU A 76 -4.01 -7.49 10.81
CA GLU A 76 -4.44 -8.68 10.06
C GLU A 76 -3.45 -9.86 10.13
N ARG A 77 -2.26 -9.70 10.73
CA ARG A 77 -1.38 -10.84 10.98
C ARG A 77 -1.84 -11.58 12.23
N PRO A 78 -2.22 -12.86 12.16
CA PRO A 78 -2.38 -13.67 13.36
C PRO A 78 -1.05 -13.65 14.12
N LEU A 79 -1.09 -13.37 15.42
CA LEU A 79 0.01 -13.72 16.30
C LEU A 79 0.13 -15.24 16.22
N GLU A 80 1.18 -15.74 15.57
CA GLU A 80 1.53 -17.15 15.70
C GLU A 80 1.77 -17.42 17.19
N ALA A 81 0.91 -18.27 17.75
CA ALA A 81 0.96 -18.75 19.13
C ALA A 81 1.98 -19.89 19.27
#